data_AF-A0A1Y2C400-F1
#
_entry.id   AF-A0A1Y2C400-F1
#
_cell.length_a   1.000
_cell.length_b   1.000
_cell.length_c   1.000
_cell.angle_alpha   90.00
_cell.angle_beta   90.00
_cell.angle_gamma   90.00
#
_symmetry.space_group_name_H-M   'P 1'
#
loop_
_entity.id
_entity.type
_entity.pdbx_description
1 polymer ?
#
loop_
_entity_poly.entity_id
_entity_poly.type
_entity_poly.pdbx_seq_one_letter_code
_entity_poly.pdbx_strand_id
1 'polypeptide(L)'
;MSNHNIPGVNVLAPVSSSHASILTAPALQFLATLQRNFNPTRKELLHRRVLQQAKYDAGALPDFLPETAYIREDPNWTGPPPMPGLTDRRVEITGPVDRKMVINALNSGAATFMADFEDSNSPTWANNLDGQVNLRDAVRRTITFKNPGADGKEYKLNDKIAQLIVRARGWHLDEPHITVDGQAMSGSIFDFGLFFFHNAAELLARGQGPYFYLPKMEHHLEARLWNDIFRMAQDLLNIRRGSIRATCLIETITAAFQMDEIIYELREHSSGLNCGRWD
;
A
#
# COMPACT_ATOMS: atom_id res chain seq x y z
N MET A 1 -12.57 -8.91 25.11
CA MET A 1 -11.17 -8.92 24.67
C MET A 1 -10.92 -10.25 23.98
N SER A 2 -10.94 -10.28 22.64
CA SER A 2 -10.58 -11.49 21.92
C SER A 2 -9.07 -11.68 22.06
N ASN A 3 -8.65 -12.53 23.01
CA ASN A 3 -7.25 -12.93 23.18
C ASN A 3 -6.82 -13.74 21.96
N HIS A 4 -6.40 -13.05 20.91
CA HIS A 4 -5.69 -13.64 19.78
C HIS A 4 -4.25 -13.87 20.23
N ASN A 5 -4.00 -15.00 20.88
CA ASN A 5 -2.68 -15.35 21.37
C ASN A 5 -1.79 -15.80 20.19
N ILE A 6 -1.46 -14.86 19.30
CA ILE A 6 -0.43 -15.04 18.29
C ILE A 6 0.90 -14.78 19.01
N PRO A 7 1.82 -15.76 19.09
CA PRO A 7 3.06 -15.61 19.85
C PRO A 7 3.77 -14.32 19.47
N GLY A 8 4.20 -13.55 20.47
CA GLY A 8 4.95 -12.30 20.29
C GLY A 8 4.16 -11.11 19.72
N VAL A 9 2.87 -11.24 19.43
CA VAL A 9 2.05 -10.13 18.90
C VAL A 9 1.26 -9.47 20.02
N ASN A 10 1.43 -8.15 20.18
CA ASN A 10 0.63 -7.37 21.14
C ASN A 10 -0.08 -6.22 20.42
N VAL A 11 -1.39 -6.12 20.62
CA VAL A 11 -2.18 -4.95 20.24
C VAL A 11 -2.29 -4.06 21.47
N LEU A 12 -1.67 -2.88 21.40
CA LEU A 12 -1.48 -1.97 22.54
C LEU A 12 -2.59 -0.93 22.66
N ALA A 13 -3.44 -0.78 21.64
CA ALA A 13 -4.55 0.17 21.62
C ALA A 13 -5.92 -0.52 21.73
N PRO A 14 -6.96 0.21 22.20
CA PRO A 14 -8.32 -0.33 22.25
C PRO A 14 -8.81 -0.76 20.87
N VAL A 15 -9.46 -1.92 20.81
CA VAL A 15 -10.09 -2.45 19.59
C VAL A 15 -11.60 -2.38 19.76
N SER A 16 -12.26 -1.54 18.97
CA SER A 16 -13.71 -1.46 18.95
C SER A 16 -14.35 -2.73 18.35
N SER A 17 -15.65 -2.89 18.51
CA SER A 17 -16.38 -4.03 17.90
C SER A 17 -16.31 -4.04 16.38
N SER A 18 -16.33 -2.87 15.72
CA SER A 18 -16.16 -2.77 14.27
C SER A 18 -14.74 -3.18 13.85
N HIS A 19 -13.73 -2.78 14.61
CA HIS A 19 -12.32 -3.10 14.33
C HIS A 19 -11.94 -4.56 14.60
N ALA A 20 -12.64 -5.26 15.49
CA ALA A 20 -12.39 -6.68 15.76
C ALA A 20 -12.53 -7.56 14.49
N SER A 21 -13.37 -7.12 13.56
CA SER A 21 -13.56 -7.78 12.26
C SER A 21 -12.41 -7.53 11.26
N ILE A 22 -11.54 -6.55 11.53
CA ILE A 22 -10.31 -6.27 10.78
C ILE A 22 -9.11 -6.96 11.44
N LEU A 23 -8.98 -6.85 12.76
CA LEU A 23 -7.88 -7.44 13.53
C LEU A 23 -8.21 -8.85 14.00
N THR A 24 -8.60 -9.71 13.07
CA THR A 24 -8.87 -11.13 13.35
C THR A 24 -7.56 -11.88 13.62
N ALA A 25 -7.62 -13.00 14.36
CA ALA A 25 -6.41 -13.81 14.60
C ALA A 25 -5.67 -14.21 13.31
N PRO A 26 -6.35 -14.66 12.24
CA PRO A 26 -5.70 -14.95 10.96
C PRO A 26 -5.03 -13.73 10.31
N ALA A 27 -5.68 -12.55 10.36
CA ALA A 27 -5.09 -11.31 9.84
C ALA A 27 -3.84 -10.91 10.64
N LEU A 28 -3.89 -10.98 11.97
CA LEU A 28 -2.74 -10.70 12.84
C LEU A 28 -1.60 -11.69 12.62
N GLN A 29 -1.91 -12.98 12.43
CA GLN A 29 -0.91 -13.99 12.10
C GLN A 29 -0.25 -13.69 10.75
N PHE A 30 -1.05 -13.31 9.74
CA PHE A 30 -0.54 -12.92 8.43
C PHE A 30 0.40 -11.71 8.51
N LEU A 31 -0.02 -10.64 9.20
CA LEU A 31 0.82 -9.46 9.42
C LEU A 31 2.10 -9.78 10.18
N ALA A 32 2.01 -10.59 11.24
CA ALA A 32 3.18 -11.00 12.01
C ALA A 32 4.18 -11.81 11.18
N THR A 33 3.70 -12.68 10.29
CA THR A 33 4.54 -13.42 9.36
C THR A 33 5.28 -12.47 8.42
N LEU A 34 4.58 -11.50 7.81
CA LEU A 34 5.22 -10.50 6.94
C LEU A 34 6.24 -9.65 7.70
N GLN A 35 5.85 -9.14 8.87
CA GLN A 35 6.71 -8.32 9.73
C GLN A 35 8.01 -9.07 10.10
N ARG A 36 7.93 -10.34 10.50
CA ARG A 36 9.11 -11.14 10.86
C ARG A 36 10.06 -11.36 9.70
N ASN A 37 9.52 -11.61 8.51
CA ASN A 37 10.34 -11.91 7.33
C ASN A 37 10.98 -10.64 6.74
N PHE A 38 10.31 -9.49 6.82
CA PHE A 38 10.69 -8.32 6.02
C PHE A 38 11.09 -7.08 6.82
N ASN A 39 10.74 -6.96 8.10
CA ASN A 39 11.17 -5.82 8.91
C ASN A 39 12.69 -5.72 9.08
N PRO A 40 13.47 -6.82 9.21
CA PRO A 40 14.94 -6.73 9.20
C PRO A 40 15.47 -6.05 7.93
N THR A 41 15.00 -6.49 6.75
CA THR A 41 15.38 -5.89 5.46
C THR A 41 14.93 -4.44 5.35
N ARG A 42 13.72 -4.10 5.80
CA ARG A 42 13.24 -2.71 5.87
C ARG A 42 14.17 -1.84 6.71
N LYS A 43 14.54 -2.27 7.93
CA LYS A 43 15.43 -1.50 8.82
C LYS A 43 16.83 -1.34 8.22
N GLU A 44 17.35 -2.37 7.55
CA GLU A 44 18.62 -2.29 6.80
C GLU A 44 18.53 -1.27 5.65
N LEU A 45 17.45 -1.27 4.86
CA LEU A 45 17.27 -0.30 3.78
C LEU A 45 17.15 1.14 4.32
N LEU A 46 16.43 1.35 5.42
CA LEU A 46 16.36 2.66 6.09
C LEU A 46 17.74 3.10 6.61
N HIS A 47 18.55 2.17 7.13
CA HIS A 47 19.92 2.48 7.53
C HIS A 47 20.79 2.86 6.32
N ARG A 48 20.62 2.18 5.17
CA ARG A 48 21.32 2.54 3.93
C ARG A 48 20.97 3.93 3.43
N ARG A 49 19.73 4.40 3.61
CA ARG A 49 19.37 5.80 3.30
C ARG A 49 20.27 6.78 4.06
N VAL A 50 20.48 6.55 5.36
CA VAL A 50 21.36 7.39 6.19
C VAL A 50 22.81 7.36 5.69
N LEU A 51 23.33 6.17 5.38
CA LEU A 51 24.69 6.02 4.85
C LEU A 51 24.85 6.69 3.48
N GLN A 52 23.83 6.61 2.63
CA GLN A 52 23.85 7.22 1.31
C GLN A 52 23.75 8.75 1.40
N GLN A 53 22.90 9.27 2.30
CA GLN A 53 22.81 10.70 2.58
C GLN A 53 24.15 11.27 3.04
N ALA A 54 24.88 10.57 3.92
CA ALA A 54 26.20 11.01 4.38
C ALA A 54 27.22 11.17 3.23
N LYS A 55 27.10 10.37 2.15
CA LYS A 55 27.93 10.54 0.95
C LYS A 55 27.54 11.80 0.17
N TYR A 56 26.24 12.07 0.04
CA TYR A 56 25.76 13.28 -0.62
C TYR A 56 26.17 14.54 0.16
N ASP A 57 26.08 14.51 1.48
CA ASP A 57 26.53 15.61 2.35
C ASP A 57 28.04 15.86 2.21
N ALA A 58 28.83 14.82 1.91
CA ALA A 58 30.25 14.92 1.61
C ALA A 58 30.57 15.39 0.17
N GLY A 59 29.56 15.74 -0.62
CA GLY A 59 29.69 16.31 -1.96
C GLY A 59 29.48 15.34 -3.12
N ALA A 60 29.11 14.08 -2.87
CA ALA A 60 28.67 13.20 -3.95
C ALA A 60 27.32 13.69 -4.51
N LEU A 61 27.07 13.42 -5.79
CA LEU A 61 25.77 13.66 -6.43
C LEU A 61 25.12 12.33 -6.83
N PRO A 62 23.78 12.24 -6.85
CA PRO A 62 23.11 11.08 -7.41
C PRO A 62 23.37 10.99 -8.92
N ASP A 63 23.57 9.77 -9.40
CA ASP A 63 23.76 9.44 -10.81
C ASP A 63 23.26 8.00 -11.06
N PHE A 64 23.17 7.60 -12.32
CA PHE A 64 22.78 6.25 -12.72
C PHE A 64 23.79 5.22 -12.20
N LEU A 65 23.29 4.10 -11.68
CA LEU A 65 24.12 3.03 -11.14
C LEU A 65 24.81 2.25 -12.27
N PRO A 66 26.16 2.15 -12.31
CA PRO A 66 26.86 1.34 -13.31
C PRO A 66 26.58 -0.16 -13.17
N GLU A 67 26.43 -0.65 -11.94
CA GLU A 67 26.20 -2.07 -11.65
C GLU A 67 24.86 -2.61 -12.16
N THR A 68 23.89 -1.73 -12.47
CA THR A 68 22.59 -2.09 -13.04
C THR A 68 22.43 -1.67 -14.49
N ALA A 69 23.52 -1.24 -15.17
CA ALA A 69 23.47 -0.87 -16.58
C ALA A 69 22.87 -1.97 -17.47
N TYR A 70 23.12 -3.24 -17.13
CA TYR A 70 22.57 -4.40 -17.84
C TYR A 70 21.03 -4.45 -17.84
N ILE A 71 20.34 -3.80 -16.89
CA ILE A 71 18.89 -3.67 -16.89
C ILE A 71 18.49 -2.66 -17.96
N ARG A 72 19.04 -1.45 -17.91
CA ARG A 72 18.68 -0.35 -18.82
C ARG A 72 19.06 -0.64 -20.28
N GLU A 73 20.12 -1.43 -20.49
CA GLU A 73 20.66 -1.77 -21.80
C GLU A 73 20.02 -3.02 -22.42
N ASP A 74 19.19 -3.78 -21.70
CA ASP A 74 18.53 -4.98 -22.23
C ASP A 74 17.18 -4.62 -22.90
N PRO A 75 17.07 -4.67 -24.24
CA PRO A 75 15.83 -4.33 -24.95
C PRO A 75 14.78 -5.44 -24.87
N ASN A 76 15.07 -6.59 -24.24
CA ASN A 76 14.20 -7.76 -24.26
C ASN A 76 13.25 -7.84 -23.06
N TRP A 77 13.43 -7.01 -22.03
CA TRP A 77 12.49 -6.95 -20.92
C TRP A 77 11.57 -5.74 -21.05
N THR A 78 10.33 -5.92 -20.62
CA THR A 78 9.36 -4.84 -20.50
C THR A 78 8.63 -4.96 -19.16
N GLY A 79 8.07 -3.84 -18.70
CA GLY A 79 7.09 -3.88 -17.63
C GLY A 79 5.89 -4.78 -17.99
N PRO A 80 5.16 -5.27 -16.99
CA PRO A 80 4.01 -6.12 -17.23
C PRO A 80 2.84 -5.31 -17.82
N PRO A 81 1.94 -5.95 -18.58
CA PRO A 81 0.77 -5.26 -19.12
C PRO A 81 -0.17 -4.80 -17.99
N PRO A 82 -0.95 -3.71 -18.20
CA PRO A 82 -1.94 -3.27 -17.24
C PRO A 82 -2.99 -4.34 -16.95
N MET A 83 -3.38 -4.46 -15.68
CA MET A 83 -4.50 -5.33 -15.27
C MET A 83 -5.87 -4.66 -15.50
N PRO A 84 -6.98 -5.42 -15.44
CA PRO A 84 -8.32 -4.85 -15.54
C PRO A 84 -8.52 -3.62 -14.66
N GLY A 85 -9.07 -2.55 -15.22
CA GLY A 85 -9.26 -1.28 -14.51
C GLY A 85 -8.02 -0.37 -14.45
N LEU A 86 -6.85 -0.79 -14.96
CA LEU A 86 -5.62 0.02 -14.99
C LEU A 86 -5.18 0.43 -16.41
N THR A 87 -5.93 0.07 -17.46
CA THR A 87 -5.61 0.45 -18.84
C THR A 87 -5.96 1.91 -19.14
N ASP A 88 -7.10 2.40 -18.65
CA ASP A 88 -7.49 3.80 -18.73
C ASP A 88 -7.39 4.42 -17.34
N ARG A 89 -6.38 5.27 -17.17
CA ARG A 89 -6.07 6.00 -15.92
C ARG A 89 -5.97 7.50 -16.17
N ARG A 90 -6.75 8.01 -17.14
CA ARG A 90 -6.65 9.41 -17.61
C ARG A 90 -6.80 10.46 -16.51
N VAL A 91 -7.61 10.15 -15.48
CA VAL A 91 -7.87 11.02 -14.32
C VAL A 91 -7.97 10.11 -13.10
N GLU A 92 -7.14 10.40 -12.11
CA GLU A 92 -7.13 9.73 -10.81
C GLU A 92 -7.46 10.76 -9.74
N ILE A 93 -8.45 10.46 -8.90
CA ILE A 93 -8.72 11.29 -7.72
C ILE A 93 -7.98 10.69 -6.52
N THR A 94 -7.44 11.53 -5.64
CA THR A 94 -6.79 11.10 -4.40
C THR A 94 -7.60 11.58 -3.20
N GLY A 95 -7.54 10.86 -2.09
CA GLY A 95 -8.21 11.30 -0.87
C GLY A 95 -8.11 10.31 0.29
N PRO A 96 -8.50 10.77 1.50
CA PRO A 96 -8.37 9.98 2.71
C PRO A 96 -9.34 8.80 2.71
N VAL A 97 -9.08 7.86 3.62
CA VAL A 97 -9.90 6.68 3.87
C VAL A 97 -11.13 6.94 4.76
N ASP A 98 -11.53 8.21 4.94
CA ASP A 98 -12.77 8.60 5.60
C ASP A 98 -14.00 8.04 4.85
N ARG A 99 -15.01 7.59 5.59
CA ARG A 99 -16.15 6.86 5.04
C ARG A 99 -16.92 7.65 3.98
N LYS A 100 -17.19 8.93 4.24
CA LYS A 100 -17.93 9.78 3.30
C LYS A 100 -17.06 10.13 2.10
N MET A 101 -15.77 10.40 2.32
CA MET A 101 -14.82 10.73 1.25
C MET A 101 -14.58 9.56 0.31
N VAL A 102 -14.46 8.34 0.82
CA VAL A 102 -14.36 7.11 0.01
C VAL A 102 -15.56 6.99 -0.95
N ILE A 103 -16.79 7.20 -0.46
CA ILE A 103 -17.99 7.14 -1.32
C ILE A 103 -17.95 8.22 -2.40
N ASN A 104 -17.64 9.46 -2.02
CA ASN A 104 -17.60 10.59 -2.95
C ASN A 104 -16.53 10.40 -4.03
N ALA A 105 -15.33 9.95 -3.64
CA ALA A 105 -14.22 9.74 -4.56
C ALA A 105 -14.50 8.60 -5.54
N LEU A 106 -15.06 7.48 -5.07
CA LEU A 106 -15.47 6.37 -5.93
C LEU A 106 -16.59 6.78 -6.92
N ASN A 107 -17.47 7.69 -6.52
CA ASN A 107 -18.56 8.20 -7.35
C ASN A 107 -18.18 9.43 -8.21
N SER A 108 -16.93 9.89 -8.16
CA SER A 108 -16.50 11.18 -8.76
C SER A 108 -16.54 11.22 -10.29
N GLY A 109 -16.55 10.06 -10.94
CA GLY A 109 -16.36 9.93 -12.39
C GLY A 109 -14.90 9.86 -12.84
N ALA A 110 -13.94 9.95 -11.91
CA ALA A 110 -12.54 9.62 -12.18
C ALA A 110 -12.39 8.16 -12.63
N ALA A 111 -11.32 7.86 -13.37
CA ALA A 111 -11.02 6.50 -13.79
C ALA A 111 -10.60 5.64 -12.58
N THR A 112 -9.79 6.22 -11.69
CA THR A 112 -9.33 5.57 -10.47
C THR A 112 -9.45 6.49 -9.25
N PHE A 113 -9.50 5.88 -8.07
CA PHE A 113 -9.43 6.55 -6.77
C PHE A 113 -8.27 5.95 -5.98
N MET A 114 -7.28 6.78 -5.64
CA MET A 114 -6.25 6.44 -4.69
C MET A 114 -6.73 6.74 -3.26
N ALA A 115 -7.14 5.69 -2.55
CA ALA A 115 -7.49 5.76 -1.14
C ALA A 115 -6.23 5.75 -0.29
N ASP A 116 -6.09 6.78 0.55
CA ASP A 116 -4.80 7.15 1.11
C ASP A 116 -4.71 6.91 2.63
N PHE A 117 -3.76 6.08 3.05
CA PHE A 117 -3.34 5.94 4.45
C PHE A 117 -2.11 6.79 4.78
N GLU A 118 -1.58 7.52 3.81
CA GLU A 118 -0.32 8.24 3.88
C GLU A 118 -0.55 9.76 3.99
N ASP A 119 0.00 10.62 3.13
CA ASP A 119 0.10 12.07 3.39
C ASP A 119 -1.23 12.80 3.63
N SER A 120 -2.34 12.35 3.04
CA SER A 120 -3.66 12.99 3.26
C SER A 120 -4.43 12.42 4.46
N ASN A 121 -3.86 11.46 5.17
CA ASN A 121 -4.47 10.80 6.31
C ASN A 121 -3.59 10.95 7.57
N SER A 122 -4.12 11.61 8.60
CA SER A 122 -3.49 11.57 9.92
C SER A 122 -3.53 10.12 10.44
N PRO A 123 -2.38 9.46 10.71
CA PRO A 123 -2.32 8.02 10.94
C PRO A 123 -2.67 7.65 12.40
N THR A 124 -3.78 8.18 12.90
CA THR A 124 -4.33 7.76 14.18
C THR A 124 -4.79 6.30 14.10
N TRP A 125 -4.76 5.60 15.22
CA TRP A 125 -5.24 4.22 15.31
C TRP A 125 -6.67 4.05 14.77
N ALA A 126 -7.55 5.00 15.13
CA ALA A 126 -8.93 5.02 14.67
C ALA A 126 -9.00 5.23 13.15
N ASN A 127 -8.33 6.25 12.60
CA ASN A 127 -8.37 6.53 11.16
C ASN A 127 -7.88 5.35 10.32
N ASN A 128 -6.79 4.70 10.74
CA ASN A 128 -6.24 3.57 9.99
C ASN A 128 -7.18 2.36 10.03
N LEU A 129 -7.73 2.00 11.20
CA LEU A 129 -8.65 0.87 11.29
C LEU A 129 -10.03 1.16 10.67
N ASP A 130 -10.58 2.35 10.87
CA ASP A 130 -11.81 2.79 10.22
C ASP A 130 -11.63 2.81 8.71
N GLY A 131 -10.46 3.25 8.22
CA GLY A 131 -10.11 3.18 6.81
C GLY A 131 -10.15 1.75 6.27
N GLN A 132 -9.57 0.80 6.98
CA GLN A 132 -9.64 -0.63 6.59
C GLN A 132 -11.09 -1.15 6.57
N VAL A 133 -11.93 -0.76 7.54
CA VAL A 133 -13.37 -1.08 7.53
C VAL A 133 -14.06 -0.46 6.32
N ASN A 134 -13.82 0.82 6.06
CA ASN A 134 -14.43 1.55 4.95
C ASN A 134 -14.06 0.94 3.60
N LEU A 135 -12.78 0.65 3.38
CA LEU A 135 -12.34 0.02 2.14
C LEU A 135 -12.88 -1.40 1.98
N ARG A 136 -12.96 -2.18 3.07
CA ARG A 136 -13.59 -3.50 3.06
C ARG A 136 -15.05 -3.45 2.61
N ASP A 137 -15.81 -2.51 3.15
CA ASP A 137 -17.21 -2.29 2.81
C ASP A 137 -17.35 -1.75 1.37
N ALA A 138 -16.43 -0.88 0.93
CA ALA A 138 -16.43 -0.31 -0.42
C ALA A 138 -16.21 -1.40 -1.48
N VAL A 139 -15.22 -2.29 -1.27
CA VAL A 139 -14.95 -3.43 -2.14
C VAL A 139 -16.15 -4.35 -2.27
N ARG A 140 -16.88 -4.58 -1.17
CA ARG A 140 -18.11 -5.40 -1.14
C ARG A 140 -19.36 -4.67 -1.65
N ARG A 141 -19.24 -3.38 -1.98
CA ARG A 141 -20.33 -2.47 -2.38
C ARG A 141 -21.42 -2.30 -1.31
N THR A 142 -21.06 -2.43 -0.04
CA THR A 142 -21.97 -2.25 1.11
C THR A 142 -21.70 -0.97 1.89
N ILE A 143 -20.70 -0.19 1.51
CA ILE A 143 -20.40 1.08 2.16
C ILE A 143 -21.55 2.08 1.96
N THR A 144 -22.07 2.58 3.08
CA THR A 144 -23.05 3.66 3.13
C THR A 144 -22.66 4.66 4.21
N PHE A 145 -23.09 5.90 4.04
CA PHE A 145 -22.91 6.94 5.05
C PHE A 145 -24.18 7.78 5.12
N LYS A 146 -24.72 7.96 6.33
CA LYS A 146 -25.83 8.87 6.58
C LYS A 146 -25.30 10.12 7.26
N ASN A 147 -25.57 11.28 6.69
CA ASN A 147 -25.18 12.54 7.31
C ASN A 147 -25.86 12.67 8.68
N PRO A 148 -25.11 12.91 9.77
CA PRO A 148 -25.72 13.08 11.10
C PRO A 148 -26.51 14.39 11.25
N GLY A 149 -26.46 15.29 10.26
CA GLY A 149 -27.24 16.54 10.23
C GLY A 149 -28.73 16.35 9.89
N ALA A 150 -29.49 17.45 9.97
CA ALA A 150 -30.95 17.48 9.84
C ALA A 150 -31.50 17.05 8.46
N ASP A 151 -30.66 17.04 7.41
CA ASP A 151 -31.04 16.64 6.06
C ASP A 151 -31.12 15.11 5.88
N GLY A 152 -30.51 14.34 6.79
CA GLY A 152 -30.55 12.87 6.78
C GLY A 152 -30.01 12.23 5.50
N LYS A 153 -29.25 12.99 4.68
CA LYS A 153 -28.83 12.56 3.34
C LYS A 153 -27.96 11.31 3.43
N GLU A 154 -28.37 10.28 2.70
CA GLU A 154 -27.66 9.02 2.60
C GLU A 154 -26.78 9.00 1.33
N TYR A 155 -25.56 8.51 1.50
CA TYR A 155 -24.56 8.35 0.46
C TYR A 155 -24.30 6.86 0.29
N LYS A 156 -24.31 6.38 -0.94
CA LYS A 156 -24.01 5.01 -1.35
C LYS A 156 -23.25 5.02 -2.68
N LEU A 157 -22.63 3.89 -3.02
CA LEU A 157 -21.95 3.76 -4.30
C LEU A 157 -22.94 3.74 -5.47
N ASN A 158 -22.53 4.31 -6.59
CA ASN A 158 -23.20 4.18 -7.88
C ASN A 158 -22.94 2.78 -8.49
N ASP A 159 -23.65 2.45 -9.57
CA ASP A 159 -23.42 1.18 -10.29
C ASP A 159 -22.04 1.14 -10.96
N LYS A 160 -21.61 2.29 -11.49
CA LYS A 160 -20.28 2.52 -12.04
C LYS A 160 -19.50 3.44 -11.12
N ILE A 161 -18.36 2.95 -10.65
CA ILE A 161 -17.45 3.65 -9.74
C ILE A 161 -16.02 3.61 -10.30
N ALA A 162 -15.16 4.50 -9.79
CA ALA A 162 -13.73 4.50 -10.06
C ALA A 162 -13.04 3.20 -9.59
N GLN A 163 -11.94 2.81 -10.24
CA GLN A 163 -11.10 1.70 -9.77
C GLN A 163 -10.36 2.11 -8.49
N LEU A 164 -10.55 1.35 -7.41
CA LEU A 164 -9.83 1.57 -6.16
C LEU A 164 -8.36 1.16 -6.29
N ILE A 165 -7.47 2.02 -5.81
CA ILE A 165 -6.03 1.79 -5.61
C ILE A 165 -5.69 2.29 -4.20
N VAL A 166 -4.89 1.56 -3.42
CA VAL A 166 -4.59 1.93 -2.03
C VAL A 166 -3.17 2.42 -1.88
N ARG A 167 -2.96 3.61 -1.30
CA ARG A 167 -1.62 4.08 -0.92
C ARG A 167 -1.36 3.73 0.54
N ALA A 168 -0.37 2.87 0.77
CA ALA A 168 0.11 2.50 2.10
C ALA A 168 1.11 3.54 2.61
N ARG A 169 1.30 3.65 3.93
CA ARG A 169 2.35 4.49 4.52
C ARG A 169 3.74 4.12 3.98
N GLY A 170 4.60 5.13 3.82
CA GLY A 170 6.00 4.95 3.38
C GLY A 170 6.87 4.19 4.38
N TRP A 171 8.02 3.67 3.91
CA TRP A 171 8.87 2.76 4.70
C TRP A 171 9.35 3.32 6.04
N HIS A 172 9.47 4.63 6.18
CA HIS A 172 9.96 5.29 7.38
C HIS A 172 8.94 5.30 8.54
N LEU A 173 7.65 5.04 8.28
CA LEU A 173 6.61 5.08 9.29
C LEU A 173 6.40 3.72 9.98
N ASP A 174 6.32 3.76 11.31
CA ASP A 174 5.94 2.62 12.15
C ASP A 174 4.43 2.69 12.50
N GLU A 175 3.85 1.54 12.84
CA GLU A 175 2.54 1.39 13.47
C GLU A 175 2.77 0.98 14.94
N PRO A 176 2.84 1.94 15.88
CA PRO A 176 3.25 1.67 17.25
C PRO A 176 2.20 0.92 18.06
N HIS A 177 0.94 0.86 17.61
CA HIS A 177 -0.14 0.21 18.34
C HIS A 177 -0.12 -1.33 18.18
N ILE A 178 0.70 -1.86 17.27
CA ILE A 178 0.96 -3.30 17.18
C ILE A 178 2.46 -3.54 17.29
N THR A 179 2.84 -4.42 18.21
CA THR A 179 4.21 -4.94 18.29
C THR A 179 4.26 -6.40 17.88
N VAL A 180 5.35 -6.80 17.23
CA VAL A 180 5.69 -8.19 16.93
C VAL A 180 7.09 -8.43 17.48
N ASP A 181 7.20 -9.40 18.40
CA ASP A 181 8.44 -9.76 19.09
C ASP A 181 9.10 -8.53 19.76
N GLY A 182 8.27 -7.65 20.33
CA GLY A 182 8.70 -6.44 21.05
C GLY A 182 9.02 -5.22 20.18
N GLN A 183 8.92 -5.32 18.85
CA GLN A 183 9.18 -4.21 17.93
C GLN A 183 7.89 -3.67 17.33
N ALA A 184 7.78 -2.35 17.18
CA ALA A 184 6.68 -1.72 16.45
C ALA A 184 6.60 -2.27 15.01
N MET A 185 5.38 -2.51 14.53
CA MET A 185 5.14 -2.98 13.17
C MET A 185 5.49 -1.90 12.15
N SER A 186 5.90 -2.28 10.94
CA SER A 186 5.96 -1.33 9.82
C SER A 186 4.55 -0.83 9.47
N GLY A 187 4.36 0.49 9.38
CA GLY A 187 3.09 1.07 8.91
C GLY A 187 2.74 0.62 7.49
N SER A 188 3.74 0.53 6.62
CA SER A 188 3.61 0.01 5.25
C SER A 188 3.07 -1.43 5.22
N ILE A 189 3.65 -2.34 6.02
CA ILE A 189 3.21 -3.74 6.11
C ILE A 189 1.81 -3.84 6.71
N PHE A 190 1.51 -3.02 7.71
CA PHE A 190 0.19 -2.97 8.34
C PHE A 190 -0.90 -2.57 7.33
N ASP A 191 -0.72 -1.45 6.62
CA ASP A 191 -1.73 -0.92 5.69
C ASP A 191 -1.93 -1.86 4.49
N PHE A 192 -0.83 -2.27 3.86
CA PHE A 192 -0.85 -3.23 2.76
C PHE A 192 -1.48 -4.54 3.20
N GLY A 193 -0.99 -5.09 4.31
CA GLY A 193 -1.32 -6.45 4.73
C GLY A 193 -2.78 -6.58 5.12
N LEU A 194 -3.34 -5.61 5.85
CA LEU A 194 -4.77 -5.62 6.19
C LEU A 194 -5.63 -5.47 4.94
N PHE A 195 -5.32 -4.51 4.06
CA PHE A 195 -6.14 -4.31 2.87
C PHE A 195 -6.11 -5.55 1.96
N PHE A 196 -4.91 -6.09 1.71
CA PHE A 196 -4.73 -7.29 0.90
C PHE A 196 -5.46 -8.49 1.51
N PHE A 197 -5.26 -8.76 2.80
CA PHE A 197 -5.86 -9.90 3.49
C PHE A 197 -7.38 -9.91 3.41
N HIS A 198 -8.01 -8.75 3.61
CA HIS A 198 -9.47 -8.66 3.66
C HIS A 198 -10.14 -8.55 2.29
N ASN A 199 -9.41 -8.16 1.24
CA ASN A 199 -10.04 -7.74 -0.02
C ASN A 199 -9.51 -8.44 -1.27
N ALA A 200 -8.34 -9.08 -1.25
CA ALA A 200 -7.74 -9.65 -2.45
C ALA A 200 -8.67 -10.66 -3.16
N ALA A 201 -9.23 -11.62 -2.41
CA ALA A 201 -10.12 -12.62 -2.96
C ALA A 201 -11.42 -12.01 -3.53
N GLU A 202 -12.02 -11.05 -2.83
CA GLU A 202 -13.25 -10.38 -3.26
C GLU A 202 -13.02 -9.50 -4.50
N LEU A 203 -11.90 -8.77 -4.57
CA LEU A 203 -11.51 -7.98 -5.74
C LEU A 203 -11.35 -8.88 -6.97
N LEU A 204 -10.69 -10.02 -6.82
CA LEU A 204 -10.49 -10.99 -7.89
C LEU A 204 -11.81 -11.64 -8.33
N ALA A 205 -12.69 -11.99 -7.40
CA ALA A 205 -14.02 -12.51 -7.72
C ALA A 205 -14.88 -11.50 -8.51
N ARG A 206 -14.60 -10.20 -8.34
CA ARG A 206 -15.22 -9.10 -9.09
C ARG A 206 -14.52 -8.75 -10.40
N GLY A 207 -13.48 -9.48 -10.78
CA GLY A 207 -12.72 -9.24 -12.02
C GLY A 207 -11.72 -8.08 -11.94
N GLN A 208 -11.40 -7.61 -10.73
CA GLN A 208 -10.37 -6.59 -10.45
C GLN A 208 -9.20 -7.24 -9.71
N GLY A 209 -8.24 -6.47 -9.24
CA GLY A 209 -7.13 -6.96 -8.42
C GLY A 209 -6.81 -6.03 -7.25
N PRO A 210 -6.03 -6.50 -6.27
CA PRO A 210 -5.51 -5.68 -5.20
C PRO A 210 -4.42 -4.74 -5.73
N TYR A 211 -4.77 -3.45 -5.86
CA TYR A 211 -3.91 -2.43 -6.47
C TYR A 211 -3.42 -1.43 -5.43
N PHE A 212 -2.16 -1.02 -5.57
CA PHE A 212 -1.45 -0.19 -4.62
C PHE A 212 -0.72 0.98 -5.26
N TYR A 213 -0.55 2.03 -4.48
CA TYR A 213 0.40 3.11 -4.71
C TYR A 213 1.53 3.02 -3.66
N LEU A 214 2.77 3.13 -4.10
CA LEU A 214 3.97 2.93 -3.28
C LEU A 214 4.75 4.25 -3.15
N PRO A 215 4.71 4.92 -1.98
CA PRO A 215 5.29 6.24 -1.82
C PRO A 215 6.75 6.22 -1.37
N LYS A 216 7.43 7.35 -1.63
CA LYS A 216 8.68 7.78 -0.97
C LYS A 216 9.79 6.72 -0.94
N MET A 217 9.90 5.92 -2.00
CA MET A 217 11.04 5.02 -2.17
C MET A 217 12.27 5.82 -2.59
N GLU A 218 13.45 5.45 -2.10
CA GLU A 218 14.71 6.14 -2.42
C GLU A 218 15.71 5.26 -3.19
N HIS A 219 15.41 3.97 -3.35
CA HIS A 219 16.31 3.01 -3.98
C HIS A 219 15.53 1.83 -4.60
N HIS A 220 16.01 1.28 -5.71
CA HIS A 220 15.33 0.15 -6.38
C HIS A 220 15.20 -1.10 -5.48
N LEU A 221 16.15 -1.32 -4.57
CA LEU A 221 16.07 -2.39 -3.56
C LEU A 221 14.87 -2.26 -2.60
N GLU A 222 14.29 -1.08 -2.45
CA GLU A 222 13.04 -0.90 -1.71
C GLU A 222 11.82 -1.32 -2.53
N ALA A 223 11.90 -1.21 -3.86
CA ALA A 223 10.93 -1.81 -4.77
C ALA A 223 11.05 -3.35 -4.75
N ARG A 224 12.27 -3.88 -4.63
CA ARG A 224 12.50 -5.32 -4.40
C ARG A 224 11.86 -5.80 -3.10
N LEU A 225 12.01 -5.05 -2.01
CA LEU A 225 11.34 -5.36 -0.74
C LEU A 225 9.81 -5.46 -0.91
N TRP A 226 9.20 -4.50 -1.59
CA TRP A 226 7.78 -4.57 -1.94
C TRP A 226 7.44 -5.82 -2.75
N ASN A 227 8.23 -6.11 -3.79
CA ASN A 227 8.02 -7.28 -4.63
C ASN A 227 8.07 -8.59 -3.84
N ASP A 228 9.03 -8.74 -2.92
CA ASP A 228 9.16 -9.94 -2.09
C ASP A 228 7.99 -10.07 -1.09
N ILE A 229 7.52 -8.94 -0.52
CA ILE A 229 6.31 -8.90 0.31
C ILE A 229 5.08 -9.32 -0.51
N PHE A 230 4.90 -8.82 -1.73
CA PHE A 230 3.79 -9.18 -2.60
C PHE A 230 3.80 -10.67 -2.91
N ARG A 231 4.96 -11.20 -3.29
CA ARG A 231 5.15 -12.62 -3.61
C ARG A 231 4.79 -13.50 -2.43
N MET A 232 5.30 -13.20 -1.23
CA MET A 232 4.98 -13.98 -0.03
C MET A 232 3.50 -13.84 0.34
N ALA A 233 2.93 -12.63 0.28
CA ALA A 233 1.53 -12.40 0.58
C ALA A 233 0.60 -13.21 -0.32
N GLN A 234 0.90 -13.24 -1.63
CA GLN A 234 0.19 -14.05 -2.61
C GLN A 234 0.30 -15.54 -2.32
N ASP A 235 1.49 -16.03 -2.01
CA ASP A 235 1.70 -17.44 -1.67
C ASP A 235 0.94 -17.84 -0.39
N LEU A 236 0.99 -17.00 0.65
CA LEU A 236 0.32 -17.24 1.95
C LEU A 236 -1.20 -17.30 1.84
N LEU A 237 -1.80 -16.52 0.94
CA LEU A 237 -3.26 -16.48 0.75
C LEU A 237 -3.73 -17.24 -0.51
N ASN A 238 -2.84 -18.01 -1.14
CA ASN A 238 -3.11 -18.76 -2.36
C ASN A 238 -3.70 -17.88 -3.49
N ILE A 239 -3.15 -16.68 -3.65
CA ILE A 239 -3.48 -15.73 -4.71
C ILE A 239 -2.43 -15.87 -5.83
N ARG A 240 -2.85 -15.88 -7.09
CA ARG A 240 -1.95 -16.02 -8.24
C ARG A 240 -0.90 -14.89 -8.27
N ARG A 241 0.38 -15.21 -8.54
CA ARG A 241 1.45 -14.22 -8.78
C ARG A 241 1.06 -13.22 -9.89
N GLY A 242 1.47 -11.96 -9.76
CA GLY A 242 1.07 -10.88 -10.67
C GLY A 242 -0.38 -10.36 -10.51
N SER A 243 -1.15 -10.88 -9.55
CA SER A 243 -2.49 -10.34 -9.22
C SER A 243 -2.42 -8.98 -8.52
N ILE A 244 -1.42 -8.79 -7.67
CA ILE A 244 -1.12 -7.48 -7.08
C ILE A 244 -0.59 -6.56 -8.18
N ARG A 245 -1.03 -5.30 -8.19
CA ARG A 245 -0.40 -4.25 -9.00
C ARG A 245 0.00 -3.05 -8.16
N ALA A 246 1.12 -2.43 -8.49
CA ALA A 246 1.68 -1.32 -7.75
C ALA A 246 2.11 -0.20 -8.71
N THR A 247 1.66 1.03 -8.47
CA THR A 247 2.19 2.23 -9.12
C THR A 247 3.18 2.88 -8.17
N CYS A 248 4.39 3.17 -8.64
CA CYS A 248 5.43 3.78 -7.80
C CYS A 248 5.43 5.29 -7.98
N LEU A 249 5.40 6.03 -6.89
CA LEU A 249 5.61 7.48 -6.95
C LEU A 249 7.12 7.73 -7.04
N ILE A 250 7.55 8.36 -8.13
CA ILE A 250 8.90 8.91 -8.28
C ILE A 250 8.86 10.32 -7.71
N GLU A 251 8.94 10.36 -6.39
CA GLU A 251 8.81 11.55 -5.56
C GLU A 251 9.97 11.69 -4.58
N THR A 252 11.11 11.08 -4.91
CA THR A 252 12.39 11.36 -4.27
C THR A 252 13.42 11.57 -5.36
N ILE A 253 14.37 12.48 -5.14
CA ILE A 253 15.39 12.79 -6.15
C ILE A 253 16.21 11.55 -6.52
N THR A 254 16.49 10.66 -5.57
CA THR A 254 17.29 9.45 -5.79
C THR A 254 16.54 8.38 -6.61
N ALA A 255 15.22 8.30 -6.49
CA ALA A 255 14.42 7.38 -7.30
C ALA A 255 14.39 7.76 -8.79
N ALA A 256 14.55 9.05 -9.13
CA ALA A 256 14.60 9.51 -10.51
C ALA A 256 15.79 8.92 -11.30
N PHE A 257 16.88 8.54 -10.63
CA PHE A 257 18.05 7.90 -11.23
C PHE A 257 17.96 6.37 -11.29
N GLN A 258 16.84 5.79 -10.85
CA GLN A 258 16.66 4.34 -10.69
C GLN A 258 15.28 3.87 -11.20
N MET A 259 14.65 4.62 -12.10
CA MET A 259 13.28 4.34 -12.55
C MET A 259 13.15 2.98 -13.26
N ASP A 260 14.09 2.63 -14.14
CA ASP A 260 14.11 1.34 -14.83
C ASP A 260 14.32 0.20 -13.85
N GLU A 261 15.24 0.36 -12.90
CA GLU A 261 15.50 -0.63 -11.85
C GLU A 261 14.27 -0.81 -10.95
N ILE A 262 13.55 0.26 -10.59
CA ILE A 262 12.31 0.17 -9.81
C ILE A 262 11.26 -0.66 -10.57
N ILE A 263 11.05 -0.39 -11.86
CA ILE A 263 10.11 -1.18 -12.68
C ILE A 263 10.60 -2.62 -12.79
N TYR A 264 11.89 -2.84 -12.97
CA TYR A 264 12.50 -4.16 -13.11
C TYR A 264 12.34 -5.01 -11.85
N GLU A 265 12.58 -4.45 -10.67
CA GLU A 265 12.38 -5.13 -9.38
C GLU A 265 10.90 -5.49 -9.16
N LEU A 266 9.99 -4.66 -9.68
CA LEU A 266 8.55 -4.88 -9.65
C LEU A 266 8.00 -5.49 -10.95
N ARG A 267 8.80 -6.09 -11.83
CA ARG A 267 8.36 -6.49 -13.19
C ARG A 267 7.18 -7.48 -13.25
N GLU A 268 6.88 -8.17 -12.16
CA GLU A 268 5.66 -9.01 -12.05
C GLU A 268 4.42 -8.21 -11.59
N HIS A 269 4.62 -7.10 -10.87
CA HIS A 269 3.61 -6.37 -10.11
C HIS A 269 3.51 -4.88 -10.47
N SER A 270 4.34 -4.35 -11.35
CA SER A 270 4.30 -2.93 -11.71
C SER A 270 3.00 -2.59 -12.46
N SER A 271 2.57 -1.34 -12.29
CA SER A 271 1.50 -0.69 -13.06
C SER A 271 1.87 0.74 -13.45
N GLY A 272 3.19 1.01 -13.52
CA GLY A 272 3.74 2.29 -13.95
C GLY A 272 4.32 3.14 -12.82
N LEU A 273 4.70 4.35 -13.20
CA LEU A 273 5.31 5.36 -12.35
C LEU A 273 4.41 6.61 -12.30
N ASN A 274 4.58 7.44 -11.26
CA ASN A 274 3.87 8.70 -11.09
C ASN A 274 4.86 9.82 -10.76
N CYS A 275 4.68 11.00 -11.36
CA CYS A 275 5.46 12.19 -11.02
C CYS A 275 4.78 12.99 -9.90
N GLY A 276 5.56 13.40 -8.90
CA GLY A 276 5.15 14.33 -7.85
C GLY A 276 5.63 15.76 -8.08
N ARG A 277 5.40 16.63 -7.09
CA ARG A 277 5.93 18.02 -7.10
C ARG A 277 6.50 18.47 -5.77
N TRP A 278 5.83 18.16 -4.66
CA TRP A 278 6.15 18.73 -3.33
C TRP A 278 7.02 17.82 -2.46
N ASP A 279 6.83 16.50 -2.55
CA ASP A 279 7.70 15.50 -1.94
C ASP A 279 9.12 15.55 -2.51
#